data_AF-A0A3M8EWZ0-F1
#
_entry.id   AF-A0A3M8EWZ0-F1
#
_cell.length_a   1.000
_cell.length_b   1.000
_cell.length_c   1.000
_cell.angle_alpha   90.00
_cell.angle_beta   90.00
_cell.angle_gamma   90.00
#
_symmetry.space_group_name_H-M   'P 1'
#
loop_
_entity.id
_entity.type
_entity.pdbx_description
1 polymer ?
#
loop_
_entity_poly.entity_id
_entity_poly.type
_entity_poly.pdbx_seq_one_letter_code
_entity_poly.pdbx_strand_id
1 'polypeptide(L)'
;MNPPILAFFRNDADERRWKSELASIPGIISIVTGESAHSLVKTACRTVPKPQFVLLSASFYPDKGLGVTTLVRNLLPGTEILLVSPASEPFPDVGLLFRDGIRNLVVAPSSPLSQGSGPAESPLRIAVASLTAERRERMSACLRRGATVSEFTLTSSDQKEVFIKHLESTVTGKSSEAEFLRQRAALIADEMIENALYGAPRDRDGARIFRKGERREILPGERIGVRFGFDGENLAIEVSDGWGSLRPEEIIEHLEKNRDRDGLPPTDGGLGLFLIWRFVDHLYVSIAPGRETVVSGHVRLATPGELPEAKGFHMEALRACA
;
A
#
# COMPACT_ATOMS: atom_id res chain seq x y z
N MET A 1 -22.12 -12.92 13.10
CA MET A 1 -22.07 -11.91 12.01
C MET A 1 -20.89 -11.01 12.29
N ASN A 2 -20.05 -10.72 11.29
CA ASN A 2 -18.96 -9.77 11.47
C ASN A 2 -19.54 -8.38 11.80
N PRO A 3 -18.90 -7.59 12.69
CA PRO A 3 -19.33 -6.23 12.94
C PRO A 3 -19.31 -5.42 11.63
N PRO A 4 -20.26 -4.50 11.42
CA PRO A 4 -20.30 -3.71 10.20
C PRO A 4 -19.13 -2.73 10.11
N ILE A 5 -18.84 -2.27 8.90
CA ILE A 5 -17.88 -1.20 8.62
C ILE A 5 -18.68 0.09 8.43
N LEU A 6 -18.36 1.15 9.17
CA LEU A 6 -18.97 2.47 8.94
C LEU A 6 -18.14 3.23 7.92
N ALA A 7 -18.76 3.74 6.85
CA ALA A 7 -18.10 4.53 5.83
C ALA A 7 -18.72 5.93 5.76
N PHE A 8 -17.92 6.98 5.92
CA PHE A 8 -18.39 8.37 5.92
C PHE A 8 -17.87 9.14 4.71
N PHE A 9 -18.80 9.78 3.99
CA PHE A 9 -18.53 10.62 2.81
C PHE A 9 -19.15 11.99 2.98
N ARG A 10 -18.49 13.03 2.47
CA ARG A 10 -18.91 14.42 2.69
C ARG A 10 -20.21 14.75 1.97
N ASN A 11 -20.38 14.27 0.75
CA ASN A 11 -21.56 14.50 -0.09
C ASN A 11 -21.71 13.34 -1.11
N ASP A 12 -22.79 13.35 -1.88
CA ASP A 12 -23.04 12.27 -2.84
C ASP A 12 -21.97 12.19 -3.94
N ALA A 13 -21.32 13.30 -4.29
CA ALA A 13 -20.24 13.29 -5.28
C ALA A 13 -18.99 12.57 -4.75
N ASP A 14 -18.69 12.78 -3.47
CA ASP A 14 -17.62 12.07 -2.76
C ASP A 14 -17.92 10.56 -2.68
N GLU A 15 -19.12 10.17 -2.23
CA GLU A 15 -19.53 8.75 -2.18
C GLU A 15 -19.53 8.09 -3.57
N ARG A 16 -20.02 8.78 -4.60
CA ARG A 16 -20.10 8.24 -5.97
C ARG A 16 -18.75 7.78 -6.51
N ARG A 17 -17.65 8.41 -6.10
CA ARG A 17 -16.29 8.00 -6.50
C ARG A 17 -15.92 6.60 -6.03
N TRP A 18 -16.49 6.17 -4.89
CA TRP A 18 -16.19 4.90 -4.24
C TRP A 18 -17.27 3.85 -4.44
N LYS A 19 -18.44 4.24 -4.96
CA LYS A 19 -19.66 3.40 -5.03
C LYS A 19 -19.41 2.01 -5.63
N SER A 20 -18.63 1.90 -6.70
CA SER A 20 -18.30 0.61 -7.34
C SER A 20 -17.47 -0.28 -6.43
N GLU A 21 -16.49 0.28 -5.72
CA GLU A 21 -15.62 -0.46 -4.81
C GLU A 21 -16.36 -0.87 -3.54
N LEU A 22 -17.14 0.04 -2.93
CA LEU A 22 -17.91 -0.20 -1.72
C LEU A 22 -18.98 -1.28 -1.92
N ALA A 23 -19.60 -1.35 -3.10
CA ALA A 23 -20.63 -2.36 -3.41
C ALA A 23 -20.14 -3.81 -3.26
N SER A 24 -18.81 -4.01 -3.36
CA SER A 24 -18.19 -5.34 -3.23
C SER A 24 -17.73 -5.69 -1.81
N ILE A 25 -17.82 -4.75 -0.86
CA ILE A 25 -17.33 -4.92 0.51
C ILE A 25 -18.50 -5.36 1.43
N PRO A 26 -18.50 -6.60 1.94
CA PRO A 26 -19.59 -7.08 2.78
C PRO A 26 -19.70 -6.32 4.11
N GLY A 27 -20.93 -5.95 4.49
CA GLY A 27 -21.21 -5.35 5.79
C GLY A 27 -20.85 -3.86 5.92
N ILE A 28 -20.54 -3.19 4.81
CA ILE A 28 -20.32 -1.75 4.79
C ILE A 28 -21.63 -0.96 4.87
N ILE A 29 -21.64 0.08 5.69
CA ILE A 29 -22.74 1.04 5.84
C ILE A 29 -22.21 2.41 5.43
N SER A 30 -22.54 2.83 4.22
CA SER A 30 -22.16 4.15 3.68
C SER A 30 -23.12 5.23 4.17
N ILE A 31 -22.55 6.35 4.63
CA ILE A 31 -23.27 7.49 5.20
C ILE A 31 -22.74 8.76 4.55
N VAL A 32 -23.60 9.42 3.79
CA VAL A 32 -23.35 10.75 3.25
C VAL A 32 -23.77 11.80 4.27
N THR A 33 -22.84 12.66 4.68
CA THR A 33 -23.08 13.59 5.79
C THR A 33 -23.70 14.92 5.39
N GLY A 34 -23.41 15.42 4.18
CA GLY A 34 -23.75 16.78 3.78
C GLY A 34 -23.26 17.82 4.79
N GLU A 35 -24.09 18.83 5.05
CA GLU A 35 -23.81 19.93 6.00
C GLU A 35 -23.93 19.50 7.48
N SER A 36 -24.58 18.36 7.76
CA SER A 36 -24.89 17.90 9.13
C SER A 36 -23.93 16.81 9.64
N ALA A 37 -22.64 16.89 9.29
CA ALA A 37 -21.66 15.85 9.56
C ALA A 37 -21.58 15.41 11.02
N HIS A 38 -21.51 16.34 11.97
CA HIS A 38 -21.46 16.01 13.38
C HIS A 38 -22.66 15.18 13.85
N SER A 39 -23.88 15.55 13.45
CA SER A 39 -25.11 14.89 13.92
C SER A 39 -25.23 13.47 13.36
N LEU A 40 -24.95 13.31 12.06
CA LEU A 40 -25.05 12.02 11.38
C LEU A 40 -23.96 11.05 11.82
N VAL A 41 -22.71 11.50 11.93
CA VAL A 41 -21.60 10.69 12.47
C VAL A 41 -21.93 10.23 13.89
N LYS A 42 -22.38 11.15 14.75
CA LYS A 42 -22.76 10.83 16.13
C LYS A 42 -23.90 9.81 16.21
N THR A 43 -24.90 9.95 15.36
CA THR A 43 -26.04 9.00 15.30
C THR A 43 -25.55 7.63 14.85
N ALA A 44 -24.77 7.57 13.78
CA ALA A 44 -24.22 6.32 13.26
C ALA A 44 -23.33 5.57 14.26
N CYS A 45 -22.39 6.26 14.91
CA CYS A 45 -21.52 5.66 15.92
C CYS A 45 -22.28 5.19 17.17
N ARG A 46 -23.44 5.78 17.48
CA ARG A 46 -24.31 5.30 18.57
C ARG A 46 -25.11 4.07 18.17
N THR A 47 -25.59 4.04 16.93
CA THR A 47 -26.31 2.87 16.37
C THR A 47 -25.38 1.67 16.20
N VAL A 48 -24.11 1.93 15.85
CA VAL A 48 -23.07 0.92 15.68
C VAL A 48 -21.91 1.25 16.63
N PRO A 49 -21.99 0.86 17.92
CA PRO A 49 -21.00 1.22 18.93
C PRO A 49 -19.69 0.44 18.85
N LYS A 50 -19.65 -0.63 18.04
CA LYS A 50 -18.48 -1.49 17.85
C LYS A 50 -18.34 -1.87 16.36
N PRO A 51 -18.08 -0.91 15.47
CA PRO A 51 -17.80 -1.26 14.08
C PRO A 51 -16.46 -2.00 14.01
N GLN A 52 -16.23 -2.71 12.91
CA GLN A 52 -14.95 -3.39 12.70
C GLN A 52 -13.81 -2.37 12.54
N PHE A 53 -14.05 -1.33 11.74
CA PHE A 53 -13.25 -0.12 11.61
C PHE A 53 -14.13 0.97 10.97
N VAL A 54 -13.60 2.19 10.87
CA VAL A 54 -14.24 3.32 10.19
C VAL A 54 -13.49 3.63 8.92
N LEU A 55 -14.18 3.64 7.78
CA LEU A 55 -13.69 4.19 6.52
C LEU A 55 -14.08 5.67 6.44
N LEU A 56 -13.11 6.54 6.20
CA LEU A 56 -13.30 7.99 6.16
C LEU A 56 -12.75 8.56 4.85
N SER A 57 -13.55 9.35 4.13
CA SER A 57 -13.04 10.09 2.97
C SER A 57 -12.01 11.14 3.38
N ALA A 58 -10.93 11.28 2.62
CA ALA A 58 -9.93 12.32 2.75
C ALA A 58 -10.52 13.74 2.60
N SER A 59 -11.74 13.87 2.06
CA SER A 59 -12.47 15.14 2.01
C SER A 59 -12.75 15.74 3.40
N PHE A 60 -12.71 14.93 4.46
CA PHE A 60 -12.80 15.35 5.86
C PHE A 60 -11.44 15.66 6.52
N TYR A 61 -10.32 15.32 5.87
CA TYR A 61 -8.99 15.34 6.49
C TYR A 61 -8.02 16.34 5.81
N PRO A 62 -7.14 17.04 6.57
CA PRO A 62 -7.21 17.23 8.02
C PRO A 62 -8.54 17.89 8.39
N ASP A 63 -9.05 17.73 9.62
CA ASP A 63 -10.37 18.24 10.04
C ASP A 63 -10.50 19.74 9.67
N LYS A 64 -11.03 20.07 8.47
CA LYS A 64 -11.09 21.43 7.88
C LYS A 64 -12.18 22.28 8.58
N GLY A 65 -12.15 22.32 9.90
CA GLY A 65 -13.20 22.88 10.76
C GLY A 65 -14.38 21.93 11.03
N LEU A 66 -14.41 20.73 10.41
CA LEU A 66 -15.51 19.78 10.55
C LEU A 66 -15.38 18.80 11.73
N GLY A 67 -14.19 18.68 12.33
CA GLY A 67 -13.96 17.88 13.56
C GLY A 67 -14.39 16.41 13.49
N VAL A 68 -14.59 15.84 12.29
CA VAL A 68 -15.18 14.50 12.11
C VAL A 68 -14.23 13.43 12.63
N THR A 69 -12.94 13.55 12.35
CA THR A 69 -11.93 12.60 12.82
C THR A 69 -11.90 12.60 14.34
N THR A 70 -11.84 13.81 14.94
CA THR A 70 -11.88 14.01 16.38
C THR A 70 -13.16 13.43 17.01
N LEU A 71 -14.31 13.65 16.37
CA LEU A 71 -15.60 13.12 16.81
C LEU A 71 -15.64 11.59 16.80
N VAL A 72 -15.18 10.96 15.73
CA VAL A 72 -15.11 9.49 15.62
C VAL A 72 -14.20 8.93 16.72
N ARG A 73 -13.03 9.53 16.96
CA ARG A 73 -12.11 9.11 18.02
C ARG A 73 -12.73 9.21 19.41
N ASN A 74 -13.49 10.26 19.68
CA ASN A 74 -14.18 10.45 20.96
C ASN A 74 -15.31 9.45 21.18
N LEU A 75 -16.05 9.10 20.12
CA LEU A 75 -17.19 8.18 20.21
C LEU A 75 -16.79 6.71 20.16
N LEU A 76 -15.73 6.39 19.43
CA LEU A 76 -15.25 5.03 19.16
C LEU A 76 -13.75 4.92 19.47
N PRO A 77 -13.35 5.09 20.76
CA PRO A 77 -11.94 5.05 21.14
C PRO A 77 -11.30 3.71 20.78
N GLY A 78 -10.10 3.76 20.20
CA GLY A 78 -9.35 2.56 19.79
C GLY A 78 -9.84 1.89 18.50
N THR A 79 -10.92 2.37 17.88
CA THR A 79 -11.36 1.85 16.57
C THR A 79 -10.40 2.31 15.48
N GLU A 80 -10.02 1.41 14.57
CA GLU A 80 -9.17 1.77 13.44
C GLU A 80 -9.91 2.70 12.46
N ILE A 81 -9.15 3.64 11.89
CA ILE A 81 -9.63 4.50 10.82
C ILE A 81 -8.81 4.20 9.57
N LEU A 82 -9.51 3.93 8.47
CA LEU A 82 -8.98 3.81 7.12
C LEU A 82 -9.34 5.08 6.35
N LEU A 83 -8.36 5.93 6.07
CA LEU A 83 -8.58 7.11 5.23
C LEU A 83 -8.52 6.71 3.75
N VAL A 84 -9.48 7.16 2.96
CA VAL A 84 -9.53 6.90 1.52
C VAL A 84 -9.44 8.20 0.72
N SER A 85 -8.53 8.26 -0.25
CA SER A 85 -8.31 9.44 -1.10
C SER A 85 -8.27 9.03 -2.57
N PRO A 86 -8.86 9.79 -3.50
CA PRO A 86 -8.62 9.56 -4.92
C PRO A 86 -7.21 10.05 -5.30
N ALA A 87 -6.56 9.38 -6.26
CA ALA A 87 -5.26 9.78 -6.80
C ALA A 87 -5.32 11.10 -7.60
N SER A 88 -6.52 11.52 -8.01
CA SER A 88 -6.77 12.80 -8.68
C SER A 88 -6.77 14.01 -7.75
N GLU A 89 -6.70 13.80 -6.44
CA GLU A 89 -6.58 14.87 -5.44
C GLU A 89 -5.16 14.92 -4.86
N PRO A 90 -4.73 16.06 -4.30
CA PRO A 90 -3.49 16.13 -3.52
C PRO A 90 -3.49 15.09 -2.40
N PHE A 91 -2.35 14.46 -2.14
CA PHE A 91 -2.27 13.48 -1.08
C PHE A 91 -2.48 14.16 0.30
N PRO A 92 -3.14 13.48 1.24
CA PRO A 92 -3.26 14.01 2.59
C PRO A 92 -1.89 14.12 3.24
N ASP A 93 -1.73 15.09 4.13
CA ASP A 93 -0.52 15.21 4.96
C ASP A 93 -0.42 13.98 5.86
N VAL A 94 0.49 13.08 5.49
CA VAL A 94 0.66 11.80 6.17
C VAL A 94 1.30 11.93 7.55
N GLY A 95 2.12 12.97 7.77
CA GLY A 95 2.70 13.22 9.09
C GLY A 95 1.64 13.63 10.09
N LEU A 96 0.72 14.51 9.70
CA LEU A 96 -0.47 14.83 10.50
C LEU A 96 -1.35 13.58 10.70
N LEU A 97 -1.58 12.81 9.63
CA LEU A 97 -2.46 11.63 9.64
C LEU A 97 -2.02 10.60 10.69
N PHE A 98 -0.73 10.26 10.71
CA PHE A 98 -0.17 9.29 11.64
C PHE A 98 -0.05 9.85 13.07
N ARG A 99 0.23 11.15 13.22
CA ARG A 99 0.20 11.82 14.53
C ARG A 99 -1.19 11.80 15.15
N ASP A 100 -2.24 11.95 14.35
CA ASP A 100 -3.64 11.86 14.78
C ASP A 100 -4.09 10.39 15.00
N GLY A 101 -3.17 9.44 14.84
CA GLY A 101 -3.36 8.02 15.11
C GLY A 101 -4.20 7.30 14.07
N ILE A 102 -4.52 7.92 12.92
CA ILE A 102 -5.02 7.22 11.74
C ILE A 102 -3.82 6.47 11.18
N ARG A 103 -3.91 5.14 11.05
CA ARG A 103 -2.76 4.31 10.67
C ARG A 103 -2.80 3.83 9.25
N ASN A 104 -3.92 3.98 8.55
CA ASN A 104 -4.13 3.39 7.24
C ASN A 104 -4.61 4.47 6.26
N LEU A 105 -3.93 4.56 5.13
CA LEU A 105 -4.26 5.44 4.00
C LEU A 105 -4.35 4.60 2.73
N VAL A 106 -5.47 4.67 2.03
CA VAL A 106 -5.62 4.14 0.67
C VAL A 106 -5.79 5.29 -0.29
N VAL A 107 -4.94 5.31 -1.31
CA VAL A 107 -5.12 6.13 -2.49
C VAL A 107 -5.65 5.24 -3.60
N ALA A 108 -6.84 5.53 -4.11
CA ALA A 108 -7.43 4.80 -5.25
C ALA A 108 -7.05 5.45 -6.58
N PRO A 109 -6.86 4.67 -7.66
CA PRO A 109 -6.54 5.22 -8.98
C PRO A 109 -7.67 6.11 -9.52
N SER A 110 -7.31 7.11 -10.34
CA SER A 110 -8.26 8.09 -10.90
C SER A 110 -9.30 7.48 -11.86
N SER A 111 -8.98 6.32 -12.46
CA SER A 111 -9.89 5.52 -13.27
C SER A 111 -9.91 4.09 -12.73
N PRO A 112 -11.08 3.46 -12.59
CA PRO A 112 -11.14 2.05 -12.25
C PRO A 112 -10.37 1.25 -13.29
N LEU A 113 -9.47 0.38 -12.85
CA LEU A 113 -8.72 -0.53 -13.72
C LEU A 113 -9.71 -1.22 -14.66
N SER A 114 -9.45 -1.15 -15.97
CA SER A 114 -10.28 -1.76 -17.01
C SER A 114 -10.66 -3.18 -16.60
N GLN A 115 -11.95 -3.51 -16.74
CA GLN A 115 -12.54 -4.80 -16.35
C GLN A 115 -11.93 -5.95 -17.18
N GLY A 116 -10.74 -6.41 -16.80
CA GLY A 116 -10.26 -7.74 -17.15
C GLY A 116 -11.11 -8.78 -16.42
N SER A 117 -11.29 -9.95 -17.04
CA SER A 117 -12.18 -11.04 -16.62
C SER A 117 -11.82 -11.78 -15.32
N GLY A 118 -10.98 -11.18 -14.46
CA GLY A 118 -10.67 -11.64 -13.11
C GLY A 118 -11.17 -10.64 -12.06
N PRO A 119 -11.28 -11.03 -10.78
CA PRO A 119 -11.50 -10.06 -9.70
C PRO A 119 -10.27 -9.15 -9.64
N ALA A 120 -10.27 -8.05 -10.40
CA ALA A 120 -9.31 -6.97 -10.22
C ALA A 120 -9.53 -6.45 -8.79
N GLU A 121 -8.67 -6.86 -7.86
CA GLU A 121 -8.80 -6.42 -6.49
C GLU A 121 -8.42 -4.95 -6.41
N SER A 122 -9.42 -4.09 -6.16
CA SER A 122 -9.14 -2.67 -5.99
C SER A 122 -8.24 -2.46 -4.77
N PRO A 123 -7.40 -1.41 -4.76
CA PRO A 123 -6.62 -1.01 -3.59
C PRO A 123 -7.42 -0.96 -2.29
N LEU A 124 -8.67 -0.48 -2.36
CA LEU A 124 -9.55 -0.44 -1.19
C LEU A 124 -9.93 -1.83 -0.72
N ARG A 125 -10.24 -2.76 -1.62
CA ARG A 125 -10.58 -4.14 -1.25
C ARG A 125 -9.42 -4.83 -0.57
N ILE A 126 -8.21 -4.67 -1.11
CA ILE A 126 -6.98 -5.21 -0.52
C ILE A 126 -6.77 -4.63 0.87
N ALA A 127 -6.94 -3.32 1.03
CA ALA A 127 -6.78 -2.66 2.33
C ALA A 127 -7.83 -3.11 3.36
N VAL A 128 -9.10 -3.23 2.96
CA VAL A 128 -10.16 -3.77 3.82
C VAL A 128 -9.89 -5.22 4.19
N ALA A 129 -9.50 -6.07 3.24
CA ALA A 129 -9.08 -7.44 3.52
C ALA A 129 -7.90 -7.45 4.48
N SER A 130 -6.92 -6.56 4.31
CA SER A 130 -5.73 -6.43 5.15
C SER A 130 -6.00 -5.95 6.58
N LEU A 131 -7.10 -5.24 6.81
CA LEU A 131 -7.56 -4.82 8.13
C LEU A 131 -8.43 -5.88 8.82
N THR A 132 -9.02 -6.78 8.03
CA THR A 132 -9.85 -7.87 8.54
C THR A 132 -9.07 -9.18 8.74
N ALA A 133 -7.97 -9.37 8.01
CA ALA A 133 -7.07 -10.52 8.08
C ALA A 133 -5.85 -10.27 8.98
N GLU A 134 -5.14 -11.34 9.35
CA GLU A 134 -3.84 -11.22 10.01
C GLU A 134 -2.78 -10.67 9.03
N ARG A 135 -1.86 -9.83 9.52
CA ARG A 135 -0.86 -9.13 8.69
C ARG A 135 -0.04 -10.04 7.76
N ARG A 136 0.19 -11.29 8.14
CA ARG A 136 1.00 -12.26 7.38
C ARG A 136 0.29 -12.83 6.15
N GLU A 137 -1.04 -12.74 6.09
CA GLU A 137 -1.87 -13.31 5.01
C GLU A 137 -2.14 -12.31 3.88
N ARG A 138 -1.62 -11.08 3.97
CA ARG A 138 -1.92 -10.00 3.03
C ARG A 138 -1.51 -10.28 1.60
N MET A 139 -0.32 -10.86 1.39
CA MET A 139 0.11 -11.28 0.06
C MET A 139 -0.81 -12.33 -0.56
N SER A 140 -1.44 -13.18 0.27
CA SER A 140 -2.41 -14.17 -0.18
C SER A 140 -3.74 -13.57 -0.61
N ALA A 141 -4.05 -12.32 -0.24
CA ALA A 141 -5.21 -11.61 -0.78
C ALA A 141 -4.99 -11.29 -2.27
N CYS A 142 -3.77 -10.92 -2.65
CA CYS A 142 -3.41 -10.61 -4.04
C CYS A 142 -3.31 -11.83 -4.98
N LEU A 143 -3.49 -13.04 -4.46
CA LEU A 143 -3.34 -14.30 -5.20
C LEU A 143 -4.61 -15.14 -5.09
N ARG A 144 -4.92 -15.92 -6.14
CA ARG A 144 -5.99 -16.92 -6.06
C ARG A 144 -5.73 -17.92 -4.94
N ARG A 145 -6.80 -18.38 -4.29
CA ARG A 145 -6.72 -19.40 -3.23
C ARG A 145 -5.99 -20.66 -3.72
N GLY A 146 -5.04 -21.13 -2.92
CA GLY A 146 -4.23 -22.30 -3.23
C GLY A 146 -2.95 -21.99 -4.03
N ALA A 147 -2.71 -20.73 -4.41
CA ALA A 147 -1.42 -20.33 -4.96
C ALA A 147 -0.30 -20.60 -3.95
N THR A 148 0.81 -21.15 -4.44
CA THR A 148 1.98 -21.42 -3.61
C THR A 148 2.76 -20.14 -3.39
N VAL A 149 3.11 -19.89 -2.13
CA VAL A 149 3.96 -18.78 -1.70
C VAL A 149 5.32 -19.32 -1.31
N SER A 150 6.36 -18.79 -1.92
CA SER A 150 7.75 -19.09 -1.61
C SER A 150 8.31 -18.00 -0.69
N GLU A 151 9.14 -18.39 0.26
CA GLU A 151 9.82 -17.47 1.18
C GLU A 151 11.34 -17.65 1.05
N PHE A 152 12.06 -16.52 1.06
CA PHE A 152 13.50 -16.45 0.88
C PHE A 152 14.06 -15.45 1.91
N THR A 153 15.09 -15.83 2.66
CA THR A 153 15.78 -14.90 3.57
C THR A 153 17.16 -14.62 3.00
N LEU A 154 17.46 -13.34 2.79
CA LEU A 154 18.76 -12.91 2.32
C LEU A 154 19.76 -12.96 3.46
N THR A 155 20.93 -13.54 3.19
CA THR A 155 22.11 -13.52 4.06
C THR A 155 23.24 -12.68 3.45
N SER A 156 23.19 -12.41 2.15
CA SER A 156 24.19 -11.61 1.41
C SER A 156 23.57 -10.91 0.21
N SER A 157 24.15 -9.79 -0.21
CA SER A 157 23.78 -9.08 -1.45
C SER A 157 23.94 -9.96 -2.70
N ASP A 158 24.85 -10.94 -2.68
CA ASP A 158 25.12 -11.82 -3.83
C ASP A 158 23.93 -12.73 -4.18
N GLN A 159 23.05 -12.98 -3.21
CA GLN A 159 21.86 -13.81 -3.41
C GLN A 159 20.76 -13.09 -4.19
N LYS A 160 20.88 -11.78 -4.41
CA LYS A 160 19.90 -10.98 -5.15
C LYS A 160 19.65 -11.52 -6.56
N GLU A 161 20.70 -11.79 -7.33
CA GLU A 161 20.56 -12.31 -8.70
C GLU A 161 19.98 -13.73 -8.72
N VAL A 162 20.31 -14.56 -7.73
CA VAL A 162 19.77 -15.91 -7.58
C VAL A 162 18.27 -15.84 -7.31
N PHE A 163 17.86 -14.94 -6.41
CA PHE A 163 16.46 -14.68 -6.11
C PHE A 163 15.69 -14.20 -7.36
N ILE A 164 16.21 -13.20 -8.08
CA ILE A 164 15.55 -12.65 -9.26
C ILE A 164 15.35 -13.72 -10.33
N LYS A 165 16.38 -14.54 -10.61
CA LYS A 165 16.26 -15.67 -11.55
C LYS A 165 15.18 -16.68 -11.10
N HIS A 166 15.08 -16.93 -9.80
CA HIS A 166 14.07 -17.83 -9.26
C HIS A 166 12.64 -17.26 -9.39
N LEU A 167 12.48 -15.96 -9.09
CA LEU A 167 11.23 -15.23 -9.29
C LEU A 167 10.78 -15.29 -10.76
N GLU A 168 11.69 -15.01 -11.69
CA GLU A 168 11.41 -15.08 -13.13
C GLU A 168 10.99 -16.50 -13.57
N SER A 169 11.66 -17.54 -13.05
CA SER A 169 11.34 -18.93 -13.37
C SER A 169 9.95 -19.37 -12.89
N THR A 170 9.37 -18.65 -11.93
CA THR A 170 8.04 -18.94 -11.37
C THR A 170 6.92 -18.49 -12.32
N VAL A 171 7.17 -17.48 -13.15
CA VAL A 171 6.24 -17.06 -14.20
C VAL A 171 6.39 -17.99 -15.41
N THR A 172 5.50 -18.98 -15.49
CA THR A 172 5.49 -19.96 -16.58
C THR A 172 4.92 -19.38 -17.87
N GLY A 173 5.38 -19.88 -19.02
CA GLY A 173 4.86 -19.52 -20.34
C GLY A 173 5.83 -18.65 -21.16
N LYS A 174 5.60 -18.63 -22.48
CA LYS A 174 6.47 -17.98 -23.47
C LYS A 174 5.80 -16.82 -24.22
N SER A 175 4.63 -16.37 -23.76
CA SER A 175 3.92 -15.26 -24.38
C SER A 175 4.63 -13.93 -24.09
N SER A 176 4.32 -12.89 -24.86
CA SER A 176 4.79 -11.53 -24.65
C SER A 176 4.40 -10.99 -23.28
N GLU A 177 3.21 -11.33 -22.80
CA GLU A 177 2.67 -10.90 -21.50
C GLU A 177 3.44 -11.55 -20.36
N ALA A 178 3.75 -12.85 -20.47
CA ALA A 178 4.54 -13.58 -19.48
C ALA A 178 5.98 -13.05 -19.41
N GLU A 179 6.59 -12.74 -20.56
CA GLU A 179 7.92 -12.13 -20.62
C GLU A 179 7.93 -10.73 -20.01
N PHE A 180 6.93 -9.92 -20.34
CA PHE A 180 6.80 -8.59 -19.75
C PHE A 180 6.56 -8.63 -18.24
N LEU A 181 5.78 -9.59 -17.75
CA LEU A 181 5.58 -9.82 -16.32
C LEU A 181 6.89 -10.20 -15.62
N ARG A 182 7.71 -11.07 -16.20
CA ARG A 182 9.05 -11.41 -15.67
C ARG A 182 9.93 -10.17 -15.54
N GLN A 183 10.01 -9.36 -16.59
CA GLN A 183 10.82 -8.14 -16.60
C GLN A 183 10.34 -7.12 -15.55
N ARG A 184 9.02 -6.91 -15.44
CA ARG A 184 8.43 -6.06 -14.38
C ARG A 184 8.76 -6.61 -12.99
N ALA A 185 8.55 -7.90 -12.77
CA ALA A 185 8.78 -8.56 -11.49
C ALA A 185 10.25 -8.46 -11.06
N ALA A 186 11.18 -8.72 -11.98
CA ALA A 186 12.62 -8.61 -11.75
C ALA A 186 13.02 -7.18 -11.36
N LEU A 187 12.55 -6.17 -12.08
CA LEU A 187 12.83 -4.76 -11.78
C LEU A 187 12.28 -4.34 -10.41
N ILE A 188 11.03 -4.71 -10.11
CA ILE A 188 10.39 -4.41 -8.82
C ILE A 188 11.15 -5.08 -7.68
N ALA A 189 11.47 -6.36 -7.81
CA ALA A 189 12.24 -7.10 -6.83
C ALA A 189 13.63 -6.50 -6.62
N ASP A 190 14.33 -6.14 -7.70
CA ASP A 190 15.66 -5.53 -7.62
C ASP A 190 15.62 -4.24 -6.80
N GLU A 191 14.71 -3.32 -7.11
CA GLU A 191 14.59 -2.06 -6.38
C GLU A 191 14.10 -2.25 -4.93
N MET A 192 13.20 -3.19 -4.66
CA MET A 192 12.77 -3.50 -3.28
C MET A 192 13.93 -4.06 -2.44
N ILE A 193 14.71 -4.99 -3.00
CA ILE A 193 15.87 -5.59 -2.32
C ILE A 193 16.99 -4.58 -2.15
N GLU A 194 17.28 -3.75 -3.16
CA GLU A 194 18.25 -2.64 -3.07
C GLU A 194 17.87 -1.64 -1.97
N ASN A 195 16.59 -1.29 -1.86
CA ASN A 195 16.10 -0.42 -0.79
C ASN A 195 16.31 -1.08 0.58
N ALA A 196 16.02 -2.37 0.74
CA ALA A 196 16.24 -3.08 2.00
C ALA A 196 17.74 -3.22 2.36
N LEU A 197 18.60 -3.46 1.36
CA LEU A 197 20.05 -3.65 1.54
C LEU A 197 20.80 -2.36 1.83
N TYR A 198 20.45 -1.25 1.16
CA TYR A 198 21.26 -0.02 1.16
C TYR A 198 20.47 1.25 1.48
N GLY A 199 19.17 1.27 1.18
CA GLY A 199 18.31 2.43 1.46
C GLY A 199 17.85 2.50 2.92
N ALA A 200 17.52 1.34 3.50
CA ALA A 200 16.95 1.20 4.83
C ALA A 200 17.99 1.30 5.97
N PRO A 201 19.20 0.73 5.89
CA PRO A 201 20.20 0.89 6.94
C PRO A 201 20.66 2.35 7.03
N ARG A 202 20.29 3.02 8.13
CA ARG A 202 20.63 4.41 8.40
C ARG A 202 21.26 4.55 9.78
N ASP A 203 22.24 5.43 9.89
CA ASP A 203 22.84 5.78 11.16
C ASP A 203 21.91 6.69 11.99
N ARG A 204 22.41 7.14 13.15
CA ARG A 204 21.64 7.99 14.07
C ARG A 204 21.32 9.37 13.50
N ASP A 205 22.10 9.82 12.52
CA ASP A 205 21.92 11.10 11.84
C ASP A 205 21.03 10.96 10.58
N GLY A 206 20.54 9.73 10.31
CA GLY A 206 19.70 9.41 9.16
C GLY A 206 20.46 9.20 7.86
N ALA A 207 21.80 9.20 7.89
CA ALA A 207 22.62 8.95 6.71
C ALA A 207 22.70 7.44 6.41
N ARG A 208 22.80 7.09 5.13
CA ARG A 208 22.91 5.68 4.70
C ARG A 208 24.23 5.10 5.18
N ILE A 209 24.17 3.94 5.81
CA ILE A 209 25.36 3.23 6.32
C ILE A 209 26.13 2.58 5.16
N PHE A 210 25.40 2.07 4.16
CA PHE A 210 25.97 1.30 3.05
C PHE A 210 25.78 2.03 1.72
N ARG A 211 26.73 1.81 0.80
CA ARG A 211 26.69 2.36 -0.57
C ARG A 211 25.97 1.40 -1.51
N LYS A 212 25.12 1.96 -2.39
CA LYS A 212 24.40 1.18 -3.40
C LYS A 212 25.38 0.37 -4.25
N GLY A 213 25.11 -0.92 -4.42
CA GLY A 213 25.89 -1.84 -5.26
C GLY A 213 27.18 -2.38 -4.63
N GLU A 214 27.52 -2.01 -3.38
CA GLU A 214 28.65 -2.64 -2.69
C GLU A 214 28.29 -4.04 -2.20
N ARG A 215 29.20 -5.00 -2.35
CA ARG A 215 28.98 -6.34 -1.82
C ARG A 215 28.91 -6.29 -0.30
N ARG A 216 27.85 -6.85 0.29
CA ARG A 216 27.68 -6.91 1.75
C ARG A 216 27.01 -8.18 2.23
N GLU A 217 27.38 -8.59 3.43
CA GLU A 217 26.66 -9.59 4.20
C GLU A 217 25.58 -8.93 5.06
N ILE A 218 24.54 -9.70 5.40
CA ILE A 218 23.53 -9.31 6.37
C ILE A 218 24.09 -9.55 7.78
N LEU A 219 24.16 -8.49 8.59
CA LEU A 219 24.81 -8.54 9.89
C LEU A 219 23.92 -9.24 10.93
N PRO A 220 24.50 -9.78 12.03
CA PRO A 220 23.70 -10.30 13.13
C PRO A 220 22.68 -9.28 13.65
N GLY A 221 21.40 -9.68 13.71
CA GLY A 221 20.30 -8.81 14.14
C GLY A 221 19.61 -8.07 12.99
N GLU A 222 20.21 -8.01 11.81
CA GLU A 222 19.53 -7.60 10.59
C GLU A 222 18.69 -8.76 10.05
N ARG A 223 17.60 -8.43 9.37
CA ARG A 223 16.78 -9.39 8.64
C ARG A 223 16.28 -8.75 7.37
N ILE A 224 16.41 -9.47 6.26
CA ILE A 224 15.75 -9.12 5.00
C ILE A 224 15.05 -10.37 4.49
N GLY A 225 13.72 -10.36 4.53
CA GLY A 225 12.87 -11.45 4.09
C GLY A 225 12.15 -11.09 2.80
N VAL A 226 12.09 -12.03 1.88
CA VAL A 226 11.38 -11.89 0.60
C VAL A 226 10.34 -13.00 0.48
N ARG A 227 9.13 -12.66 0.07
CA ARG A 227 8.05 -13.60 -0.20
C ARG A 227 7.48 -13.31 -1.57
N PHE A 228 7.11 -14.34 -2.31
CA PHE A 228 6.48 -14.16 -3.61
C PHE A 228 5.62 -15.35 -3.99
N GLY A 229 4.69 -15.14 -4.91
CA GLY A 229 3.84 -16.18 -5.48
C GLY A 229 3.26 -15.77 -6.81
N PHE A 230 2.92 -16.76 -7.64
CA PHE A 230 2.27 -16.57 -8.93
C PHE A 230 1.08 -17.52 -9.04
N ASP A 231 -0.08 -17.02 -9.45
CA ASP A 231 -1.32 -17.81 -9.54
C ASP A 231 -1.77 -18.13 -10.98
N GLY A 232 -0.90 -17.84 -11.96
CA GLY A 232 -1.19 -17.95 -13.39
C GLY A 232 -1.64 -16.64 -14.04
N GLU A 233 -2.07 -15.65 -13.26
CA GLU A 233 -2.49 -14.33 -13.75
C GLU A 233 -1.81 -13.17 -12.98
N ASN A 234 -1.69 -13.31 -11.67
CA ASN A 234 -1.14 -12.34 -10.75
C ASN A 234 0.14 -12.88 -10.13
N LEU A 235 1.16 -12.03 -10.09
CA LEU A 235 2.38 -12.26 -9.33
C LEU A 235 2.44 -11.24 -8.19
N ALA A 236 2.60 -11.71 -6.97
CA ALA A 236 2.76 -10.88 -5.78
C ALA A 236 4.19 -11.04 -5.23
N ILE A 237 4.79 -9.93 -4.80
CA ILE A 237 6.13 -9.88 -4.18
C ILE A 237 6.02 -9.03 -2.91
N GLU A 238 6.70 -9.46 -1.86
CA GLU A 238 6.83 -8.74 -0.59
C GLU A 238 8.29 -8.79 -0.15
N VAL A 239 8.86 -7.63 0.19
CA VAL A 239 10.17 -7.51 0.83
C VAL A 239 9.97 -6.86 2.20
N SER A 240 10.58 -7.45 3.22
CA SER A 240 10.57 -6.96 4.58
C SER A 240 12.00 -6.76 5.07
N ASP A 241 12.25 -5.69 5.82
CA ASP A 241 13.52 -5.42 6.48
C ASP A 241 13.34 -5.15 7.98
N GLY A 242 14.42 -5.29 8.76
CA GLY A 242 14.42 -5.06 10.20
C GLY A 242 14.68 -3.63 10.65
N TRP A 243 14.71 -2.65 9.76
CA TRP A 243 15.15 -1.28 10.08
C TRP A 243 14.01 -0.35 10.43
N GLY A 244 12.91 -0.38 9.67
CA GLY A 244 11.79 0.54 9.87
C GLY A 244 12.21 2.01 9.76
N SER A 245 13.17 2.33 8.89
CA SER A 245 13.74 3.67 8.74
C SER A 245 13.06 4.52 7.66
N LEU A 246 12.24 3.90 6.81
CA LEU A 246 11.46 4.60 5.80
C LEU A 246 10.39 5.46 6.49
N ARG A 247 10.38 6.76 6.21
CA ARG A 247 9.35 7.65 6.76
C ARG A 247 8.16 7.73 5.82
N PRO A 248 6.92 7.75 6.34
CA PRO A 248 5.75 7.84 5.48
C PRO A 248 5.71 9.10 4.60
N GLU A 249 6.20 10.22 5.13
CA GLU A 249 6.32 11.49 4.40
C GLU A 249 7.25 11.35 3.20
N GLU A 250 8.35 10.62 3.34
CA GLU A 250 9.27 10.36 2.24
C GLU A 250 8.54 9.63 1.11
N ILE A 251 7.66 8.66 1.41
CA ILE A 251 6.91 7.95 0.37
C ILE A 251 6.06 8.94 -0.43
N ILE A 252 5.26 9.77 0.25
CA ILE A 252 4.40 10.77 -0.38
C ILE A 252 5.23 11.75 -1.21
N GLU A 253 6.30 12.30 -0.65
CA GLU A 253 7.19 13.21 -1.37
C GLU A 253 7.77 12.58 -2.64
N HIS A 254 8.24 11.32 -2.58
CA HIS A 254 8.79 10.63 -3.74
C HIS A 254 7.72 10.37 -4.81
N LEU A 255 6.49 10.05 -4.42
CA LEU A 255 5.39 9.85 -5.36
C LEU A 255 4.95 11.17 -5.98
N GLU A 256 4.82 12.26 -5.21
CA GLU A 256 4.42 13.58 -5.71
C GLU A 256 5.46 14.19 -6.65
N LYS A 257 6.74 14.18 -6.27
CA LYS A 257 7.84 14.74 -7.09
C LYS A 257 7.93 14.10 -8.48
N ASN A 258 7.46 12.87 -8.62
CA ASN A 258 7.54 12.09 -9.84
C ASN A 258 6.21 11.89 -10.56
N ARG A 259 5.09 12.28 -9.94
CA ARG A 259 3.75 12.22 -10.56
C ARG A 259 3.65 13.13 -11.79
N ASP A 260 4.28 14.30 -11.72
CA ASP A 260 4.20 15.34 -12.76
C ASP A 260 5.40 15.32 -13.73
N ARG A 261 6.29 14.32 -13.62
CA ARG A 261 7.43 14.18 -14.53
C ARG A 261 7.04 13.30 -15.72
N ASP A 262 6.97 13.92 -16.89
CA ASP A 262 6.81 13.25 -18.19
C ASP A 262 8.05 12.40 -18.53
N GLY A 263 8.19 11.24 -17.89
CA GLY A 263 9.11 10.18 -18.27
C GLY A 263 10.61 10.45 -18.05
N LEU A 264 11.00 11.57 -17.43
CA LEU A 264 12.41 11.82 -17.08
C LEU A 264 12.76 11.21 -15.71
N PRO A 265 13.74 10.28 -15.64
CA PRO A 265 14.16 9.72 -14.36
C PRO A 265 14.83 10.80 -13.50
N PRO A 266 14.47 10.92 -12.21
CA PRO A 266 15.25 11.64 -11.22
C PRO A 266 16.75 11.39 -11.30
N THR A 267 17.52 12.47 -11.26
CA THR A 267 18.97 12.44 -11.04
C THR A 267 19.34 12.38 -9.56
N ASP A 268 18.35 12.55 -8.67
CA ASP A 268 18.44 12.49 -7.21
C ASP A 268 17.86 11.17 -6.65
N GLY A 269 18.38 10.74 -5.48
CA GLY A 269 17.97 9.49 -4.83
C GLY A 269 16.45 9.43 -4.60
N GLY A 270 15.86 8.24 -4.70
CA GLY A 270 14.41 8.05 -4.55
C GLY A 270 13.68 7.47 -5.77
N LEU A 271 14.39 7.32 -6.90
CA LEU A 271 13.90 6.69 -8.12
C LEU A 271 13.31 5.28 -7.86
N GLY A 272 13.93 4.47 -7.00
CA GLY A 272 13.54 3.07 -6.79
C GLY A 272 12.09 2.91 -6.31
N LEU A 273 11.66 3.70 -5.32
CA LEU A 273 10.29 3.62 -4.81
C LEU A 273 9.25 4.07 -5.86
N PHE A 274 9.58 5.11 -6.63
CA PHE A 274 8.74 5.53 -7.74
C PHE A 274 8.66 4.47 -8.84
N LEU A 275 9.77 3.82 -9.20
CA LEU A 275 9.79 2.73 -10.17
C LEU A 275 8.90 1.57 -9.70
N ILE A 276 9.03 1.17 -8.43
CA ILE A 276 8.16 0.15 -7.82
C ILE A 276 6.70 0.55 -8.01
N TRP A 277 6.30 1.75 -7.56
CA TRP A 277 4.93 2.25 -7.69
C TRP A 277 4.46 2.30 -9.15
N ARG A 278 5.32 2.71 -10.07
CA ARG A 278 5.01 2.83 -11.51
C ARG A 278 4.77 1.48 -12.17
N PHE A 279 5.41 0.41 -11.71
CA PHE A 279 5.32 -0.92 -12.33
C PHE A 279 4.39 -1.90 -11.61
N VAL A 280 4.08 -1.73 -10.33
CA VAL A 280 3.07 -2.54 -9.61
C VAL A 280 1.64 -2.12 -9.97
N ASP A 281 0.67 -3.02 -9.96
CA ASP A 281 -0.74 -2.65 -10.14
C ASP A 281 -1.36 -2.12 -8.83
N HIS A 282 -0.81 -2.56 -7.69
CA HIS A 282 -1.06 -1.99 -6.38
C HIS A 282 0.21 -2.04 -5.53
N LEU A 283 0.55 -0.92 -4.88
CA LEU A 283 1.64 -0.82 -3.91
C LEU A 283 1.07 -0.88 -2.49
N TYR A 284 1.64 -1.73 -1.65
CA TYR A 284 1.41 -1.75 -0.21
C TYR A 284 2.70 -1.44 0.54
N VAL A 285 2.64 -0.53 1.52
CA VAL A 285 3.78 -0.22 2.39
C VAL A 285 3.35 -0.25 3.86
N SER A 286 4.05 -1.03 4.67
CA SER A 286 3.91 -1.07 6.13
C SER A 286 5.15 -0.51 6.79
N ILE A 287 4.99 0.42 7.73
CA ILE A 287 6.11 0.98 8.50
C ILE A 287 5.86 0.79 10.00
N ALA A 288 6.80 0.11 10.64
CA ALA A 288 6.95 0.07 12.08
C ALA A 288 8.29 0.75 12.43
N PRO A 289 8.27 2.03 12.85
CA PRO A 289 9.49 2.81 13.02
C PRO A 289 10.53 2.12 13.91
N GLY A 290 11.77 2.07 13.43
CA GLY A 290 12.90 1.45 14.13
C GLY A 290 12.81 -0.07 14.28
N ARG A 291 11.84 -0.74 13.63
CA ARG A 291 11.60 -2.18 13.80
C ARG A 291 11.43 -2.93 12.50
N GLU A 292 10.64 -2.40 11.58
CA GLU A 292 10.28 -3.11 10.36
C GLU A 292 9.76 -2.18 9.27
N THR A 293 10.21 -2.41 8.05
CA THR A 293 9.53 -1.92 6.85
C THR A 293 9.08 -3.13 6.04
N VAL A 294 7.86 -3.10 5.51
CA VAL A 294 7.38 -4.08 4.53
C VAL A 294 6.92 -3.33 3.30
N VAL A 295 7.47 -3.68 2.14
CA VAL A 295 7.03 -3.19 0.84
C VAL A 295 6.51 -4.39 0.05
N SER A 296 5.26 -4.33 -0.37
CA SER A 296 4.62 -5.39 -1.14
C SER A 296 3.96 -4.80 -2.38
N GLY A 297 3.94 -5.56 -3.45
CA GLY A 297 3.22 -5.20 -4.66
C GLY A 297 2.73 -6.42 -5.39
N HIS A 298 1.66 -6.25 -6.15
CA HIS A 298 1.24 -7.26 -7.12
C HIS A 298 1.25 -6.69 -8.52
N VAL A 299 1.51 -7.57 -9.48
CA VAL A 299 1.53 -7.28 -10.91
C VAL A 299 0.71 -8.34 -11.64
N ARG A 300 -0.12 -7.89 -12.57
CA ARG A 300 -0.93 -8.73 -13.42
C ARG A 300 -0.24 -8.94 -14.76
N LEU A 301 -0.54 -10.09 -15.39
CA LEU A 301 -0.30 -10.26 -16.82
C LEU A 301 -0.97 -9.11 -17.58
N ALA A 302 -0.18 -8.43 -18.40
CA ALA A 302 -0.61 -7.30 -19.21
C ALA A 302 0.16 -7.30 -20.52
N THR A 303 -0.43 -6.74 -21.56
CA THR A 303 0.25 -6.53 -22.84
C THR A 303 1.32 -5.44 -22.66
N PRO A 304 2.53 -5.59 -23.26
CA PRO A 304 3.51 -4.52 -23.29
C PRO A 304 2.89 -3.21 -23.80
N GLY A 305 3.04 -2.12 -23.04
CA GLY A 305 2.48 -0.80 -23.36
C GLY A 305 1.14 -0.48 -22.69
N GLU A 306 0.44 -1.46 -22.12
CA GLU A 306 -0.85 -1.27 -21.42
C GLU A 306 -0.67 -1.08 -19.90
N LEU A 307 0.30 -0.25 -19.49
CA LEU A 307 0.45 0.08 -18.07
C LEU A 307 -0.50 1.21 -17.68
N PRO A 308 -1.33 1.06 -16.64
CA PRO A 308 -2.20 2.13 -16.18
C PRO A 308 -1.39 3.37 -15.76
N GLU A 309 -1.95 4.54 -16.06
CA GLU A 309 -1.31 5.86 -15.91
C GLU A 309 -1.34 6.36 -14.45
N ALA A 310 -2.44 6.11 -13.74
CA ALA A 310 -2.59 6.43 -12.31
C ALA A 310 -2.76 5.15 -11.49
N LYS A 311 -1.93 4.98 -10.45
CA LYS A 311 -1.87 3.76 -9.65
C LYS A 311 -2.20 4.04 -8.19
N GLY A 312 -3.08 3.24 -7.63
CA GLY A 312 -3.42 3.33 -6.22
C GLY A 312 -2.37 2.67 -5.33
N PHE A 313 -2.30 3.11 -4.09
CA PHE A 313 -1.44 2.51 -3.08
C PHE A 313 -2.15 2.44 -1.72
N HIS A 314 -1.68 1.54 -0.87
CA HIS A 314 -2.10 1.41 0.51
C HIS A 314 -0.88 1.56 1.41
N MET A 315 -0.99 2.41 2.43
CA MET A 315 0.05 2.63 3.41
C MET A 315 -0.49 2.37 4.81
N GLU A 316 0.26 1.62 5.60
CA GLU A 316 0.07 1.42 7.03
C GLU A 316 1.29 1.93 7.80
N ALA A 317 1.11 2.78 8.82
CA ALA A 317 2.19 3.15 9.73
C ALA A 317 1.80 3.04 11.20
N LEU A 318 2.70 2.47 12.01
CA LEU A 318 2.53 2.39 13.46
C LEU A 318 2.91 3.71 14.13
N ARG A 319 2.19 4.05 15.22
CA ARG A 319 2.24 5.34 15.95
C ARG A 319 3.61 5.88 16.37
N ALA A 320 4.68 5.11 16.29
CA ALA A 320 6.02 5.59 16.64
C ALA A 320 6.61 6.56 15.60
N CYS A 321 5.84 7.01 14.60
CA CYS A 321 6.27 7.96 13.56
C CYS A 321 6.27 9.44 14.00
N ALA A 322 5.99 9.75 15.28
CA ALA A 322 5.84 11.13 15.78
C ALA A 322 7.01 11.55 16.69
#